data_AF-A0A2N4YAZ0-F1
#
_entry.id   AF-A0A2N4YAZ0-F1
#
_cell.length_a   1.000
_cell.length_b   1.000
_cell.length_c   1.000
_cell.angle_alpha   90.00
_cell.angle_beta   90.00
_cell.angle_gamma   90.00
#
_symmetry.space_group_name_H-M   'P 1'
#
loop_
_entity.id
_entity.type
_entity.pdbx_description
1 polymer ?
#
loop_
_entity_poly.entity_id
_entity_poly.type
_entity_poly.pdbx_seq_one_letter_code
_entity_poly.pdbx_strand_id
1 'polypeptide(L)' 'MVDGPWDFTAPDILTPHPVYGWMNWVAVLNPSASTLAAMDDLIEAAFGKAKTAFEKKTS' A
#
# COMPACT_ATOMS: atom_id res chain seq x y z
N MET A 1 12.11 -7.30 -4.30
CA MET A 1 11.42 -7.74 -3.06
C MET A 1 11.93 -6.86 -1.93
N VAL A 2 11.11 -6.55 -0.92
CA VAL A 2 11.60 -5.86 0.29
C VAL A 2 12.14 -6.92 1.22
N ASP A 3 13.39 -6.78 1.63
CA ASP A 3 14.00 -7.71 2.58
C ASP A 3 13.36 -7.56 3.96
N GLY A 4 13.16 -8.68 4.66
CA GLY A 4 12.59 -8.71 6.00
C GLY A 4 11.83 -10.00 6.30
N PRO A 5 11.41 -10.21 7.55
CA PRO A 5 10.70 -11.42 7.99
C PRO A 5 9.21 -11.36 7.62
N TRP A 6 8.91 -11.11 6.34
CA TRP A 6 7.54 -10.96 5.85
C TRP A 6 6.93 -12.32 5.51
N ASP A 7 5.83 -12.67 6.17
CA ASP A 7 4.95 -13.75 5.70
C ASP A 7 3.90 -13.17 4.76
N PHE A 8 4.15 -13.26 3.45
CA PHE A 8 3.23 -12.76 2.42
C PHE A 8 1.97 -13.61 2.25
N THR A 9 1.85 -14.73 2.98
CA THR A 9 0.67 -15.60 2.96
C THR A 9 -0.27 -15.36 4.14
N ALA A 10 0.16 -14.57 5.12
CA ALA A 10 -0.65 -14.23 6.28
C ALA A 10 -1.83 -13.32 5.88
N PRO A 11 -3.09 -13.73 6.15
CA PRO A 11 -4.24 -12.90 5.88
C PRO A 11 -4.35 -11.76 6.90
N ASP A 12 -5.03 -10.68 6.51
CA ASP A 12 -5.41 -9.56 7.37
C ASP A 12 -4.23 -8.80 8.02
N ILE A 13 -3.05 -8.84 7.40
CA ILE A 13 -1.84 -8.14 7.82
C ILE A 13 -1.34 -7.24 6.70
N LEU A 14 -0.98 -5.99 7.05
CA LEU A 14 -0.31 -5.07 6.13
C LEU A 14 1.16 -5.43 5.97
N THR A 15 1.56 -5.76 4.74
CA THR A 15 2.96 -6.05 4.38
C THR A 15 3.37 -5.21 3.18
N PRO A 16 4.68 -5.09 2.88
CA PRO A 16 5.12 -4.70 1.54
C PRO A 16 4.53 -5.64 0.49
N HIS A 17 4.30 -5.13 -0.72
CA HIS A 17 3.87 -5.98 -1.82
C HIS A 17 5.00 -6.97 -2.19
N PRO A 18 4.74 -8.28 -2.34
CA PRO A 18 5.80 -9.28 -2.54
C PRO A 18 6.64 -9.03 -3.81
N VAL A 19 6.01 -8.55 -4.88
CA VAL A 19 6.67 -8.15 -6.14
C VAL A 19 7.15 -6.68 -6.13
N TYR A 20 6.25 -5.73 -5.87
CA TYR A 20 6.49 -4.29 -6.04
C TYR A 20 6.87 -3.53 -4.77
N GLY A 21 7.15 -4.18 -3.65
CA GLY A 21 7.41 -3.49 -2.38
C GLY A 21 8.56 -2.48 -2.44
N TRP A 22 9.59 -2.76 -3.24
CA TRP A 22 10.71 -1.84 -3.48
C TRP A 22 10.30 -0.54 -4.18
N MET A 23 9.11 -0.49 -4.79
CA MET A 23 8.49 0.68 -5.40
C MET A 23 7.55 1.41 -4.43
N ASN A 24 7.62 1.12 -3.12
CA ASN A 24 6.73 1.63 -2.07
C ASN A 24 5.27 1.15 -2.20
N TRP A 25 5.08 -0.09 -2.68
CA TRP A 25 3.75 -0.71 -2.70
C TRP A 25 3.55 -1.57 -1.45
N VAL A 26 2.35 -1.53 -0.88
CA VAL A 26 1.93 -2.36 0.24
C VAL A 26 0.73 -3.23 -0.17
N ALA A 27 0.46 -4.30 0.58
CA ALA A 27 -0.63 -5.23 0.33
C ALA A 27 -1.19 -5.78 1.64
N VAL A 28 -2.47 -6.17 1.61
CA VAL A 28 -3.13 -6.99 2.64
C VAL A 28 -3.84 -8.13 1.92
N LEU A 29 -3.61 -9.37 2.35
CA LEU A 29 -4.32 -10.53 1.83
C LEU A 29 -5.67 -10.69 2.55
N ASN A 30 -6.78 -10.71 1.82
CA ASN A 30 -8.13 -10.90 2.38
C ASN A 30 -8.42 -10.01 3.60
N PRO A 31 -8.37 -8.67 3.47
CA PRO A 31 -8.58 -7.76 4.60
C PRO A 31 -9.96 -7.94 5.21
N SER A 32 -10.03 -7.92 6.53
CA SER A 32 -11.28 -7.72 7.27
C SER A 32 -11.80 -6.30 7.06
N ALA A 33 -13.07 -6.08 7.39
CA ALA A 33 -13.67 -4.74 7.32
C ALA A 33 -12.93 -3.73 8.22
N SER A 34 -12.44 -4.16 9.39
CA SER A 34 -11.64 -3.33 10.30
C SER A 34 -10.29 -2.98 9.72
N THR A 35 -9.59 -3.93 9.10
CA THR A 35 -8.30 -3.66 8.48
C THR A 35 -8.44 -2.76 7.27
N LEU A 36 -9.49 -2.97 6.46
CA LEU A 36 -9.79 -2.08 5.34
C LEU A 36 -10.05 -0.65 5.82
N ALA A 37 -10.89 -0.47 6.84
CA ALA A 37 -11.16 0.86 7.42
C ALA A 37 -9.89 1.52 7.98
N ALA A 38 -8.98 0.75 8.59
CA ALA A 38 -7.69 1.25 9.07
C ALA A 38 -6.74 1.69 7.93
N MET A 39 -7.04 1.36 6.67
CA MET A 39 -6.25 1.76 5.50
C MET A 39 -6.71 3.08 4.87
N ASP A 40 -7.80 3.70 5.34
CA ASP A 40 -8.35 4.93 4.74
C ASP A 40 -7.29 6.04 4.60
N ASP A 41 -6.50 6.29 5.66
CA ASP A 41 -5.43 7.30 5.65
C ASP A 41 -4.33 6.97 4.62
N LEU A 42 -4.01 5.68 4.42
CA LEU A 42 -3.01 5.24 3.44
C LEU A 42 -3.51 5.45 2.01
N ILE A 43 -4.79 5.17 1.78
CA ILE A 43 -5.43 5.36 0.47
C ILE A 43 -5.47 6.85 0.12
N GLU A 44 -5.88 7.70 1.05
CA GLU A 44 -5.91 9.15 0.87
C GLU A 44 -4.50 9.70 0.60
N ALA A 45 -3.50 9.25 1.37
CA ALA A 45 -2.10 9.66 1.15
C ALA A 45 -1.58 9.22 -0.23
N ALA A 46 -1.89 8.00 -0.66
CA ALA A 46 -1.51 7.49 -1.98
C ALA A 46 -2.16 8.30 -3.11
N PHE A 47 -3.45 8.62 -2.96
CA PHE A 47 -4.19 9.47 -3.90
C PHE A 47 -3.59 10.88 -3.99
N GLY A 48 -3.37 11.53 -2.84
CA GLY A 48 -2.78 12.87 -2.78
C GLY A 48 -1.40 12.95 -3.44
N LYS A 49 -0.56 11.91 -3.26
CA LYS A 49 0.73 11.79 -3.93
C LYS A 49 0.57 11.67 -5.45
N ALA A 50 -0.34 10.82 -5.92
CA ALA A 50 -0.60 10.64 -7.35
C ALA A 50 -1.13 11.93 -8.00
N LYS A 51 -2.07 12.61 -7.33
CA LYS A 51 -2.61 13.90 -7.76
C LYS A 51 -1.52 14.96 -7.88
N THR A 52 -0.69 15.13 -6.86
CA THR A 52 0.43 16.09 -6.87
C THR A 52 1.41 15.81 -8.00
N ALA A 53 1.73 14.53 -8.26
CA ALA A 53 2.62 14.14 -9.35
C ALA A 53 2.01 14.43 -10.72
N PHE A 54 0.70 14.22 -10.88
CA PHE A 54 -0.02 14.54 -12.09
C PHE A 54 -0.04 16.05 -12.37
N GLU A 55 -0.41 16.87 -11.38
CA GLU A 55 -0.47 18.33 -11.51
C GLU A 55 0.88 18.92 -11.95
N LYS A 56 1.99 18.41 -11.38
CA LYS A 56 3.36 18.80 -11.78
C LYS A 56 3.70 18.46 -13.23
N LYS A 57 3.11 17.40 -13.79
CA LYS A 57 3.37 16.94 -15.16
C LYS A 57 2.55 17.73 -16.19
N THR A 58 1.39 18.22 -15.79
CA THR A 58 0.47 18.98 -16.66
C THR A 58 0.62 20.49 -16.56
N SER A 59 1.50 20.98 -15.67
CA SER A 59 1.83 22.41 -15.50
C SER A 59 3.01 22.83 -16.39
#